data_AF-A0A7C6IXK0-F1
#
_entry.id   AF-A0A7C6IXK0-F1
#
_cell.length_a   1.000
_cell.length_b   1.000
_cell.length_c   1.000
_cell.angle_alpha   90.00
_cell.angle_beta   90.00
_cell.angle_gamma   90.00
#
_symmetry.space_group_name_H-M   'P 1'
#
loop_
_entity.id
_entity.type
_entity.pdbx_description
1 polymer ?
#
loop_
_entity_poly.entity_id
_entity_poly.type
_entity_poly.pdbx_seq_one_letter_code
_entity_poly.pdbx_strand_id
1 'polypeptide(L)'
;MDNYEDIKRKRKITRPIVTLLIGLSFISIILLTMMLGFSPNKAPNKKSNGAEPIQDKQPGSEYGYYDTEALAIVMDYDTTLKKITLLTTEAEEPITLFYSGGTDIKDKFGQIITAAQVSIGSMVDIGYIKNSSKLIKIHESSMTWENVGVSNLTIDPLSMVMKIGTSNYKFNDNIVVVDGKDLVSVEKLAEQDVLIVRGYEDTIYSITILKGHGTVRLVDIAGFSGGNVTVGYEAMQKVSENLVIPVREGNFNITVENGKYSVTKNIEIIRNEETIVSFDGLGQMAEENGMITFDINPFGADLFIDGMLTLYANPVKLAYGEHDITVSLGGYTTYEGYLKVNEDKKTVKIDLPEATSSEEADVTIIDSVTEDISTPTWANDDDIDHDHFIYVENPMDASVYMNGEFMGTSPIGFEKIIGSHVFTFIRDGYETISYTIDIEDDNMDTYISMPDLIPE
;
A
#
# COMPACT_ATOMS: atom_id res chain seq x y z
N MET A 1 -47.55 -22.11 7.47
CA MET A 1 -47.34 -23.56 7.59
C MET A 1 -46.17 -23.88 6.68
N ASP A 2 -44.95 -23.56 7.12
CA ASP A 2 -44.11 -24.42 7.99
C ASP A 2 -43.64 -25.65 7.23
N ASN A 3 -42.36 -26.06 7.19
CA ASN A 3 -41.09 -25.52 7.62
C ASN A 3 -40.03 -26.48 7.04
N TYR A 4 -38.83 -25.98 6.75
CA TYR A 4 -37.51 -26.65 6.83
C TYR A 4 -37.34 -28.17 6.54
N GLU A 5 -36.43 -28.53 5.62
CA GLU A 5 -35.06 -28.93 6.02
C GLU A 5 -34.06 -29.02 4.85
N ASP A 6 -32.81 -28.80 5.25
CA ASP A 6 -31.60 -28.42 4.53
C ASP A 6 -30.70 -29.64 4.29
N ILE A 7 -30.15 -29.85 3.07
CA ILE A 7 -28.87 -30.57 2.89
C ILE A 7 -28.08 -29.97 1.72
N LYS A 8 -27.22 -28.98 2.02
CA LYS A 8 -26.05 -28.60 1.21
C LYS A 8 -25.07 -29.77 1.07
N ARG A 9 -25.00 -30.40 -0.12
CA ARG A 9 -23.86 -31.26 -0.51
C ARG A 9 -22.69 -30.41 -1.04
N LYS A 10 -21.64 -30.24 -0.22
CA LYS A 10 -20.30 -29.78 -0.66
C LYS A 10 -19.74 -30.75 -1.71
N ARG A 11 -19.62 -30.31 -2.97
CA ARG A 11 -18.79 -31.00 -3.98
C ARG A 11 -17.33 -30.60 -3.78
N LYS A 12 -16.53 -31.50 -3.21
CA LYS A 12 -15.05 -31.45 -3.29
C LYS A 12 -14.65 -31.75 -4.73
N ILE A 13 -14.05 -30.78 -5.42
CA ILE A 13 -13.36 -30.99 -6.69
C ILE A 13 -11.91 -31.33 -6.36
N THR A 14 -11.57 -32.62 -6.33
CA THR A 14 -10.18 -33.10 -6.31
C THR A 14 -9.69 -33.23 -7.75
N ARG A 15 -8.78 -32.34 -8.18
CA ARG A 15 -8.03 -32.51 -9.43
C ARG A 15 -6.79 -33.37 -9.16
N PRO A 16 -6.50 -34.42 -9.95
CA PRO A 16 -5.27 -35.20 -9.81
C PRO A 16 -4.06 -34.43 -10.36
N ILE A 17 -2.98 -34.40 -9.57
CA ILE A 17 -1.66 -33.89 -9.97
C ILE A 17 -1.03 -34.93 -10.92
N VAL A 18 -1.02 -34.63 -12.21
CA VAL A 18 -0.29 -35.37 -13.24
C VAL A 18 0.91 -34.51 -13.67
N THR A 19 1.94 -34.46 -12.84
CA THR A 19 3.29 -33.96 -13.20
C THR A 19 4.33 -34.50 -12.22
N LEU A 20 4.41 -35.82 -12.08
CA LEU A 20 5.49 -36.47 -11.32
C LEU A 20 5.78 -37.87 -11.85
N LEU A 21 6.18 -38.01 -13.12
CA LEU A 21 6.62 -39.32 -13.65
C LEU A 21 7.57 -39.26 -14.85
N ILE A 22 7.99 -38.08 -15.32
CA ILE A 22 8.97 -37.95 -16.42
C ILE A 22 10.37 -37.57 -15.91
N GLY A 23 10.50 -37.01 -14.70
CA GLY A 23 11.79 -36.67 -14.09
C GLY A 23 12.52 -37.83 -13.38
N LEU A 24 11.84 -38.95 -13.13
CA LEU A 24 12.38 -40.06 -12.33
C LEU A 24 13.08 -41.15 -13.17
N SER A 25 12.88 -41.22 -14.49
CA SER A 25 13.62 -42.20 -15.32
C SER A 25 15.00 -41.72 -15.76
N PHE A 26 15.25 -40.40 -15.74
CA PHE A 26 16.56 -39.82 -16.07
C PHE A 26 17.58 -39.91 -14.92
N ILE A 27 17.12 -39.94 -13.66
CA ILE A 27 18.01 -40.07 -12.49
C ILE A 27 18.50 -41.51 -12.31
N SER A 28 17.73 -42.51 -12.75
CA SER A 28 18.13 -43.92 -12.70
C SER A 28 19.20 -44.34 -13.72
N ILE A 29 19.41 -43.58 -14.81
CA ILE A 29 20.42 -43.91 -15.83
C ILE A 29 21.82 -43.40 -15.44
N ILE A 30 21.90 -42.31 -14.66
CA ILE A 30 23.18 -41.74 -14.22
C ILE A 30 23.80 -42.56 -13.06
N LEU A 31 22.98 -43.23 -12.25
CA LEU A 31 23.45 -44.07 -11.15
C LEU A 31 23.99 -45.45 -11.56
N LEU A 32 23.77 -45.89 -12.81
CA LEU A 32 24.25 -47.20 -13.29
C LEU A 32 25.61 -47.14 -14.01
N THR A 33 26.11 -45.96 -14.39
CA THR A 33 27.41 -45.80 -15.08
C THR A 33 28.58 -45.50 -14.14
N MET A 34 28.35 -45.28 -12.84
CA MET A 34 29.39 -45.00 -11.84
C MET A 34 29.88 -46.22 -11.04
N MET A 35 29.40 -47.44 -11.37
CA MET A 35 29.76 -48.69 -10.68
C MET A 35 30.71 -49.60 -11.47
N LEU A 36 31.51 -49.05 -12.41
CA LEU A 36 32.59 -49.79 -13.07
C LEU A 36 33.86 -48.94 -13.16
N GLY A 37 34.73 -49.06 -12.15
CA GLY A 37 36.01 -48.36 -12.11
C GLY A 37 36.89 -48.68 -10.90
N PHE A 38 36.92 -49.93 -10.45
CA PHE A 38 37.92 -50.38 -9.47
C PHE A 38 39.15 -50.94 -10.20
N SER A 39 40.33 -50.35 -9.97
CA SER A 39 41.61 -51.07 -10.08
C SER A 39 42.67 -50.39 -9.22
N PRO A 40 43.24 -51.08 -8.19
CA PRO A 40 44.31 -50.54 -7.37
C PRO A 40 45.66 -50.92 -7.97
N ASN A 41 46.52 -49.94 -8.25
CA ASN A 41 47.87 -50.19 -8.72
C ASN A 41 48.87 -50.19 -7.56
N LYS A 42 49.63 -51.30 -7.45
CA LYS A 42 50.72 -51.52 -6.48
C LYS A 42 51.94 -50.68 -6.84
N ALA A 43 52.55 -50.03 -5.84
CA ALA A 43 53.90 -49.49 -5.94
C ALA A 43 54.96 -50.57 -5.62
N PRO A 44 56.16 -50.55 -6.26
CA PRO A 44 57.22 -51.49 -5.96
C PRO A 44 58.13 -50.97 -4.83
N ASN A 45 58.56 -51.94 -4.02
CA ASN A 45 59.39 -51.80 -2.83
C ASN A 45 60.87 -51.71 -3.22
N LYS A 46 61.66 -50.82 -2.61
CA LYS A 46 63.13 -50.90 -2.63
C LYS A 46 63.70 -50.48 -1.27
N LYS A 47 64.35 -51.44 -0.59
CA LYS A 47 65.10 -51.27 0.65
C LYS A 47 66.53 -50.78 0.37
N SER A 48 67.09 -50.01 1.31
CA SER A 48 68.54 -50.00 1.65
C SER A 48 68.75 -49.38 3.05
N ASN A 49 69.70 -49.97 3.81
CA ASN A 49 70.00 -49.85 5.25
C ASN A 49 70.75 -48.55 5.65
N GLY A 50 70.48 -47.93 6.82
CA GLY A 50 71.26 -47.96 8.10
C GLY A 50 72.17 -46.70 8.25
N ALA A 51 72.32 -45.95 9.36
CA ALA A 51 72.01 -46.11 10.79
C ALA A 51 71.93 -44.72 11.53
N GLU A 52 71.05 -44.66 12.57
CA GLU A 52 71.12 -44.03 13.93
C GLU A 52 71.40 -42.50 14.23
N PRO A 53 70.98 -41.94 15.41
CA PRO A 53 69.77 -41.10 15.54
C PRO A 53 69.96 -39.76 16.31
N ILE A 54 69.25 -38.66 15.99
CA ILE A 54 69.02 -37.54 16.95
C ILE A 54 67.68 -36.81 16.72
N GLN A 55 66.86 -36.87 17.80
CA GLN A 55 65.80 -35.98 18.32
C GLN A 55 64.46 -35.74 17.59
N ASP A 56 63.43 -35.84 18.43
CA ASP A 56 61.98 -35.81 18.18
C ASP A 56 61.52 -34.72 17.21
N LYS A 57 60.90 -35.18 16.12
CA LYS A 57 59.92 -34.41 15.37
C LYS A 57 58.53 -34.90 15.73
N GLN A 58 57.69 -33.99 16.21
CA GLN A 58 56.24 -34.14 16.12
C GLN A 58 55.82 -34.47 14.67
N PRO A 59 54.73 -35.22 14.48
CA PRO A 59 54.37 -35.81 13.19
C PRO A 59 54.09 -34.72 12.16
N GLY A 60 54.64 -34.90 10.97
CA GLY A 60 54.57 -33.95 9.87
C GLY A 60 53.13 -33.65 9.47
N SER A 61 52.81 -32.35 9.44
CA SER A 61 51.65 -31.86 8.70
C SER A 61 51.85 -32.14 7.21
N GLU A 62 50.80 -32.62 6.57
CA GLU A 62 50.67 -32.72 5.10
C GLU A 62 50.70 -31.32 4.43
N TYR A 63 50.77 -30.26 5.25
CA TYR A 63 50.78 -28.84 4.91
C TYR A 63 52.14 -28.21 5.26
N GLY A 64 52.52 -27.13 4.56
CA GLY A 64 53.71 -26.34 4.90
C GLY A 64 53.70 -25.83 6.35
N TYR A 65 54.85 -25.43 6.88
CA TYR A 65 54.97 -24.91 8.25
C TYR A 65 54.18 -23.60 8.43
N TYR A 66 53.34 -23.53 9.47
CA TYR A 66 52.66 -22.35 10.00
C TYR A 66 52.82 -22.30 11.53
N ASP A 67 52.71 -21.11 12.13
CA ASP A 67 52.84 -20.91 13.58
C ASP A 67 51.54 -20.45 14.25
N THR A 68 50.50 -20.17 13.45
CA THR A 68 49.20 -19.68 13.92
C THR A 68 48.07 -20.37 13.13
N GLU A 69 47.01 -20.76 13.84
CA GLU A 69 45.74 -21.22 13.26
C GLU A 69 44.58 -20.42 13.82
N ALA A 70 43.53 -20.21 13.02
CA ALA A 70 42.32 -19.54 13.47
C ALA A 70 41.11 -19.94 12.61
N LEU A 71 39.91 -19.83 13.20
CA LEU A 71 38.66 -19.77 12.46
C LEU A 71 38.38 -18.31 12.10
N ALA A 72 38.13 -18.02 10.82
CA ALA A 72 38.00 -16.67 10.30
C ALA A 72 36.88 -16.51 9.27
N ILE A 73 36.42 -15.28 9.09
CA ILE A 73 35.46 -14.87 8.06
C ILE A 73 36.24 -14.17 6.95
N VAL A 74 35.98 -14.56 5.70
CA VAL A 74 36.56 -13.90 4.52
C VAL A 74 35.84 -12.56 4.29
N MET A 75 36.56 -11.45 4.34
CA MET A 75 35.99 -10.11 4.16
C MET A 75 36.24 -9.54 2.77
N ASP A 76 37.43 -9.79 2.21
CA ASP A 76 37.84 -9.26 0.92
C ASP A 76 39.00 -10.08 0.34
N TYR A 77 39.22 -10.00 -0.97
CA TYR A 77 40.39 -10.59 -1.63
C TYR A 77 40.86 -9.73 -2.82
N ASP A 78 42.18 -9.65 -2.97
CA ASP A 78 42.84 -8.99 -4.09
C ASP A 78 43.65 -10.03 -4.87
N THR A 79 43.21 -10.35 -6.08
CA THR A 79 43.89 -11.32 -6.97
C THR A 79 45.16 -10.78 -7.61
N THR A 80 45.30 -9.47 -7.71
CA THR A 80 46.47 -8.80 -8.27
C THR A 80 47.61 -8.78 -7.25
N LEU A 81 47.30 -8.36 -6.03
CA LEU A 81 48.25 -8.30 -4.92
C LEU A 81 48.40 -9.64 -4.18
N LYS A 82 47.58 -10.63 -4.50
CA LYS A 82 47.51 -11.95 -3.85
C LYS A 82 47.32 -11.83 -2.33
N LYS A 83 46.36 -10.99 -1.94
CA LYS A 83 46.01 -10.74 -0.54
C LYS A 83 44.59 -11.23 -0.27
N ILE A 84 44.35 -11.64 0.97
CA ILE A 84 43.02 -11.91 1.51
C ILE A 84 42.90 -11.20 2.86
N THR A 85 41.77 -10.53 3.06
CA THR A 85 41.43 -9.87 4.32
C THR A 85 40.42 -10.72 5.06
N LEU A 86 40.70 -10.99 6.34
CA LEU A 86 40.01 -11.96 7.16
C LEU A 86 39.72 -11.35 8.53
N LEU A 87 38.55 -11.62 9.09
CA LEU A 87 38.26 -11.34 10.50
C LEU A 87 38.26 -12.65 11.26
N THR A 88 39.21 -12.85 12.17
CA THR A 88 39.22 -14.06 12.98
C THR A 88 38.16 -13.97 14.06
N THR A 89 37.52 -15.09 14.40
CA THR A 89 36.48 -15.16 15.44
C THR A 89 36.93 -14.70 16.84
N GLU A 90 38.25 -14.68 17.09
CA GLU A 90 38.86 -14.23 18.34
C GLU A 90 39.40 -12.79 18.31
N ALA A 91 39.47 -12.13 17.15
CA ALA A 91 40.05 -10.79 17.02
C ALA A 91 38.98 -9.73 16.79
N GLU A 92 39.28 -8.51 17.23
CA GLU A 92 38.43 -7.33 17.01
C GLU A 92 38.71 -6.66 15.67
N GLU A 93 39.91 -6.82 15.12
CA GLU A 93 40.36 -6.13 13.90
C GLU A 93 40.66 -7.11 12.77
N PRO A 94 40.33 -6.78 11.51
CA PRO A 94 40.68 -7.60 10.36
C PRO A 94 42.20 -7.74 10.17
N ILE A 95 42.63 -8.92 9.74
CA ILE A 95 44.00 -9.22 9.34
C ILE A 95 44.10 -9.39 7.82
N THR A 96 45.22 -8.96 7.23
CA THR A 96 45.52 -9.21 5.82
C THR A 96 46.66 -10.22 5.70
N LEU A 97 46.41 -11.30 4.96
CA LEU A 97 47.37 -12.36 4.69
C LEU A 97 47.66 -12.48 3.19
N PHE A 98 48.86 -12.93 2.85
CA PHE A 98 49.34 -13.08 1.48
C PHE A 98 49.37 -14.54 1.07
N TYR A 99 48.70 -14.87 -0.03
CA TYR A 99 48.69 -16.22 -0.58
C TYR A 99 49.60 -16.35 -1.80
N SER A 100 49.92 -17.58 -2.16
CA SER A 100 50.79 -17.91 -3.29
C SER A 100 50.29 -19.17 -4.00
N GLY A 101 50.94 -19.56 -5.09
CA GLY A 101 50.60 -20.83 -5.76
C GLY A 101 50.86 -22.09 -4.93
N GLY A 102 51.54 -21.97 -3.78
CA GLY A 102 51.75 -23.05 -2.82
C GLY A 102 50.86 -22.97 -1.58
N THR A 103 49.90 -22.03 -1.54
CA THR A 103 48.89 -21.99 -0.47
C THR A 103 47.87 -23.09 -0.75
N ASP A 104 47.56 -23.90 0.27
CA ASP A 104 46.56 -24.96 0.14
C ASP A 104 45.15 -24.41 0.37
N ILE A 105 44.33 -24.39 -0.68
CA ILE A 105 43.01 -23.76 -0.69
C ILE A 105 41.97 -24.83 -1.05
N LYS A 106 40.99 -25.05 -0.17
CA LYS A 106 39.98 -26.10 -0.35
C LYS A 106 38.56 -25.62 -0.02
N ASP A 107 37.59 -26.15 -0.75
CA ASP A 107 36.17 -26.00 -0.44
C ASP A 107 35.73 -26.90 0.73
N LYS A 108 34.46 -26.81 1.14
CA LYS A 108 33.88 -27.62 2.22
C LYS A 108 33.87 -29.14 1.95
N PHE A 109 34.13 -29.57 0.73
CA PHE A 109 34.23 -30.97 0.34
C PHE A 109 35.69 -31.46 0.24
N GLY A 110 36.66 -30.59 0.56
CA GLY A 110 38.09 -30.87 0.47
C GLY A 110 38.64 -30.81 -0.96
N GLN A 111 37.87 -30.31 -1.92
CA GLN A 111 38.33 -30.12 -3.29
C GLN A 111 39.22 -28.89 -3.39
N ILE A 112 40.32 -29.01 -4.15
CA ILE A 112 41.24 -27.89 -4.36
C ILE A 112 40.55 -26.83 -5.23
N ILE A 113 40.52 -25.60 -4.72
CA ILE A 113 39.97 -24.43 -5.41
C ILE A 113 41.00 -23.31 -5.49
N THR A 114 40.70 -22.27 -6.26
CA THR A 114 41.53 -21.05 -6.30
C THR A 114 41.06 -20.03 -5.27
N ALA A 115 41.93 -19.09 -4.90
CA ALA A 115 41.57 -18.01 -3.96
C ALA A 115 40.35 -17.20 -4.43
N ALA A 116 40.18 -17.00 -5.74
CA ALA A 116 39.05 -16.26 -6.31
C ALA A 116 37.71 -17.01 -6.23
N GLN A 117 37.73 -18.31 -5.90
CA GLN A 117 36.51 -19.11 -5.71
C GLN A 117 36.07 -19.15 -4.24
N VAL A 118 36.89 -18.66 -3.31
CA VAL A 118 36.52 -18.53 -1.90
C VAL A 118 35.52 -17.38 -1.78
N SER A 119 34.33 -17.67 -1.28
CA SER A 119 33.26 -16.68 -1.19
C SER A 119 33.50 -15.69 -0.04
N ILE A 120 33.27 -14.40 -0.28
CA ILE A 120 33.21 -13.40 0.81
C ILE A 120 32.06 -13.77 1.75
N GLY A 121 32.29 -13.64 3.06
CA GLY A 121 31.39 -14.08 4.12
C GLY A 121 31.48 -15.57 4.45
N SER A 122 32.29 -16.37 3.74
CA SER A 122 32.54 -17.76 4.12
C SER A 122 33.37 -17.84 5.41
N MET A 123 33.09 -18.85 6.23
CA MET A 123 33.89 -19.17 7.41
C MET A 123 34.93 -20.22 7.06
N VAL A 124 36.19 -19.93 7.36
CA VAL A 124 37.36 -20.70 6.92
C VAL A 124 38.32 -21.00 8.06
N ASP A 125 38.90 -22.18 8.04
CA ASP A 125 40.04 -22.56 8.87
C ASP A 125 41.33 -22.10 8.17
N ILE A 126 42.06 -21.19 8.80
CA ILE A 126 43.30 -20.64 8.25
C ILE A 126 44.52 -21.13 9.05
N GLY A 127 45.64 -21.29 8.35
CA GLY A 127 46.96 -21.51 8.93
C GLY A 127 47.97 -20.56 8.29
N TYR A 128 48.69 -19.79 9.08
CA TYR A 128 49.58 -18.74 8.59
C TYR A 128 50.82 -18.52 9.46
N ILE A 129 51.81 -17.83 8.90
CA ILE A 129 53.02 -17.41 9.63
C ILE A 129 52.85 -15.95 10.04
N LYS A 130 52.69 -15.68 11.34
CA LYS A 130 52.31 -14.37 11.87
C LYS A 130 53.26 -13.24 11.50
N ASN A 131 54.57 -13.47 11.64
CA ASN A 131 55.58 -12.42 11.40
C ASN A 131 55.73 -12.01 9.93
N SER A 132 55.34 -12.88 8.99
CA SER A 132 55.44 -12.61 7.56
C SER A 132 54.08 -12.46 6.87
N SER A 133 52.97 -12.50 7.63
CA SER A 133 51.60 -12.50 7.12
C SER A 133 51.35 -13.50 5.99
N LYS A 134 52.05 -14.64 6.00
CA LYS A 134 52.01 -15.60 4.88
C LYS A 134 50.96 -16.66 5.11
N LEU A 135 49.98 -16.75 4.22
CA LEU A 135 48.92 -17.76 4.25
C LEU A 135 49.43 -19.10 3.72
N ILE A 136 49.33 -20.14 4.56
CA ILE A 136 49.78 -21.49 4.24
C ILE A 136 48.61 -22.39 3.86
N LYS A 137 47.50 -22.31 4.60
CA LYS A 137 46.24 -22.99 4.27
C LYS A 137 45.03 -22.09 4.51
N ILE A 138 43.98 -22.32 3.73
CA ILE A 138 42.64 -21.76 3.92
C ILE A 138 41.62 -22.76 3.41
N HIS A 139 40.84 -23.34 4.31
CA HIS A 139 39.82 -24.34 3.99
C HIS A 139 38.47 -23.84 4.47
N GLU A 140 37.39 -24.02 3.70
CA GLU A 140 36.05 -23.79 4.24
C GLU A 140 35.83 -24.72 5.45
N SER A 141 35.46 -24.13 6.59
CA SER A 141 35.48 -24.84 7.87
C SER A 141 34.36 -25.87 7.94
N SER A 142 34.69 -27.09 8.37
CA SER A 142 33.71 -28.17 8.58
C SER A 142 33.01 -28.11 9.94
N MET A 143 33.50 -27.23 10.84
CA MET A 143 32.93 -27.06 12.18
C MET A 143 31.79 -26.05 12.24
N THR A 144 31.61 -25.26 11.18
CA THR A 144 30.59 -24.21 11.09
C THR A 144 29.33 -24.73 10.43
N TRP A 145 28.22 -24.03 10.68
CA TRP A 145 26.95 -24.28 10.01
C TRP A 145 26.62 -23.13 9.05
N GLU A 146 25.89 -23.46 7.99
CA GLU A 146 25.40 -22.53 6.98
C GLU A 146 23.91 -22.79 6.72
N ASN A 147 23.09 -21.75 6.88
CA ASN A 147 21.67 -21.77 6.53
C ASN A 147 21.45 -20.86 5.32
N VAL A 148 21.02 -21.44 4.20
CA VAL A 148 20.78 -20.72 2.94
C VAL A 148 19.30 -20.44 2.75
N GLY A 149 18.95 -19.23 2.33
CA GLY A 149 17.56 -18.87 2.01
C GLY A 149 16.71 -18.55 3.24
N VAL A 150 17.32 -18.03 4.30
CA VAL A 150 16.64 -17.65 5.54
C VAL A 150 15.77 -16.43 5.30
N SER A 151 14.45 -16.56 5.50
CA SER A 151 13.46 -15.50 5.22
C SER A 151 12.37 -15.33 6.29
N ASN A 152 12.32 -16.21 7.30
CA ASN A 152 11.41 -16.11 8.43
C ASN A 152 12.25 -15.88 9.69
N LEU A 153 12.67 -14.64 9.85
CA LEU A 153 13.63 -14.20 10.84
C LEU A 153 13.13 -12.96 11.56
N THR A 154 13.62 -12.75 12.78
CA THR A 154 13.52 -11.45 13.47
C THR A 154 14.91 -11.06 13.93
N ILE A 155 15.23 -9.77 13.84
CA ILE A 155 16.55 -9.25 14.20
C ILE A 155 16.34 -8.20 15.26
N ASP A 156 17.04 -8.34 16.37
CA ASP A 156 17.15 -7.30 17.38
C ASP A 156 18.63 -6.88 17.48
N PRO A 157 19.03 -5.82 16.74
CA PRO A 157 20.38 -5.28 16.78
C PRO A 157 20.81 -4.80 18.17
N LEU A 158 19.87 -4.32 18.98
CA LEU A 158 20.16 -3.76 20.31
C LEU A 158 20.52 -4.84 21.31
N SER A 159 19.80 -5.97 21.29
CA SER A 159 20.11 -7.13 22.14
C SER A 159 21.12 -8.10 21.49
N MET A 160 21.54 -7.83 20.24
CA MET A 160 22.40 -8.68 19.44
C MET A 160 21.89 -10.12 19.28
N VAL A 161 20.57 -10.25 19.09
CA VAL A 161 19.89 -11.53 18.92
C VAL A 161 19.22 -11.59 17.56
N MET A 162 19.44 -12.69 16.85
CA MET A 162 18.68 -13.05 15.66
C MET A 162 17.92 -14.34 15.92
N LYS A 163 16.62 -14.32 15.64
CA LYS A 163 15.78 -15.51 15.68
C LYS A 163 15.58 -16.03 14.27
N ILE A 164 15.81 -17.33 14.08
CA ILE A 164 15.56 -18.02 12.81
C ILE A 164 14.62 -19.18 13.12
N GLY A 165 13.36 -19.08 12.65
CA GLY A 165 12.31 -20.01 13.02
C GLY A 165 12.06 -20.04 14.53
N THR A 166 12.40 -21.14 15.21
CA THR A 166 12.25 -21.28 16.67
C THR A 166 13.54 -21.09 17.45
N SER A 167 14.68 -21.01 16.76
CA SER A 167 16.00 -20.94 17.39
C SER A 167 16.45 -19.48 17.54
N ASN A 168 17.05 -19.18 18.69
CA ASN A 168 17.68 -17.89 18.95
C ASN A 168 19.20 -18.04 18.81
N TYR A 169 19.82 -17.12 18.10
CA TYR A 169 21.26 -17.03 17.92
C TYR A 169 21.74 -15.67 18.39
N LYS A 170 22.98 -15.62 18.86
CA LYS A 170 23.64 -14.38 19.24
C LYS A 170 24.52 -13.90 18.10
N PHE A 171 24.79 -12.61 18.05
CA PHE A 171 25.92 -12.05 17.31
C PHE A 171 26.61 -11.00 18.19
N ASN A 172 27.66 -10.39 17.66
CA ASN A 172 28.36 -9.30 18.31
C ASN A 172 28.65 -8.19 17.28
N ASP A 173 29.30 -7.11 17.72
CA ASP A 173 29.65 -5.97 16.86
C ASP A 173 30.57 -6.35 15.68
N ASN A 174 31.26 -7.49 15.76
CA ASN A 174 32.19 -7.99 14.75
C ASN A 174 31.50 -8.89 13.71
N ILE A 175 30.16 -8.89 13.65
CA ILE A 175 29.42 -9.61 12.61
C ILE A 175 29.72 -9.05 11.22
N VAL A 176 30.06 -9.93 10.27
CA VAL A 176 30.32 -9.54 8.89
C VAL A 176 29.05 -9.70 8.06
N VAL A 177 28.45 -8.57 7.67
CA VAL A 177 27.27 -8.55 6.80
C VAL A 177 27.67 -8.14 5.39
N VAL A 178 27.45 -9.04 4.43
CA VAL A 178 27.83 -8.90 3.04
C VAL A 178 26.61 -8.53 2.20
N ASP A 179 26.69 -7.38 1.53
CA ASP A 179 25.74 -6.88 0.55
C ASP A 179 26.41 -6.80 -0.83
N GLY A 180 26.22 -7.83 -1.65
CA GLY A 180 26.86 -7.88 -2.96
C GLY A 180 28.39 -7.90 -2.85
N LYS A 181 29.04 -6.76 -3.08
CA LYS A 181 30.50 -6.58 -2.89
C LYS A 181 30.86 -5.76 -1.65
N ASP A 182 29.87 -5.13 -1.04
CA ASP A 182 30.06 -4.21 0.07
C ASP A 182 29.86 -4.93 1.40
N LEU A 183 30.51 -4.40 2.44
CA LEU A 183 30.26 -4.79 3.82
C LEU A 183 29.42 -3.71 4.48
N VAL A 184 28.29 -4.12 5.07
CA VAL A 184 27.29 -3.20 5.66
C VAL A 184 27.10 -3.48 7.14
N SER A 185 26.49 -2.54 7.85
CA SER A 185 26.07 -2.75 9.24
C SER A 185 24.89 -3.72 9.30
N VAL A 186 24.80 -4.51 10.38
CA VAL A 186 23.65 -5.37 10.68
C VAL A 186 22.32 -4.60 10.77
N GLU A 187 22.37 -3.31 11.08
CA GLU A 187 21.21 -2.40 11.10
C GLU A 187 20.58 -2.19 9.72
N LYS A 188 21.28 -2.52 8.64
CA LYS A 188 20.76 -2.47 7.27
C LYS A 188 19.90 -3.68 6.91
N LEU A 189 19.81 -4.68 7.78
CA LEU A 189 18.98 -5.85 7.55
C LEU A 189 17.52 -5.58 7.93
N ALA A 190 16.60 -6.15 7.18
CA ALA A 190 15.18 -6.18 7.51
C ALA A 190 14.62 -7.60 7.49
N GLU A 191 13.46 -7.78 8.12
CA GLU A 191 12.77 -9.08 8.17
C GLU A 191 12.34 -9.57 6.78
N GLN A 192 12.23 -8.66 5.80
CA GLN A 192 11.90 -8.98 4.41
C GLN A 192 13.07 -9.62 3.64
N ASP A 193 14.30 -9.49 4.13
CA ASP A 193 15.48 -9.97 3.42
C ASP A 193 15.49 -11.51 3.30
N VAL A 194 16.28 -12.00 2.35
CA VAL A 194 16.63 -13.43 2.23
C VAL A 194 18.12 -13.57 2.42
N LEU A 195 18.53 -14.35 3.41
CA LEU A 195 19.90 -14.39 3.88
C LEU A 195 20.56 -15.77 3.69
N ILE A 196 21.88 -15.78 3.53
CA ILE A 196 22.72 -16.88 3.99
C ILE A 196 23.25 -16.49 5.36
N VAL A 197 23.03 -17.33 6.36
CA VAL A 197 23.51 -17.10 7.72
C VAL A 197 24.52 -18.18 8.08
N ARG A 198 25.70 -17.76 8.54
CA ARG A 198 26.80 -18.65 8.93
C ARG A 198 27.21 -18.41 10.37
N GLY A 199 27.45 -19.49 11.08
CA GLY A 199 27.83 -19.42 12.48
C GLY A 199 28.54 -20.66 12.97
N TYR A 200 29.00 -20.55 14.21
CA TYR A 200 29.61 -21.62 14.98
C TYR A 200 28.92 -21.67 16.34
N GLU A 201 28.55 -22.87 16.79
CA GLU A 201 27.72 -23.06 17.99
C GLU A 201 26.42 -22.21 17.94
N ASP A 202 26.18 -21.36 18.95
CA ASP A 202 24.99 -20.49 19.05
C ASP A 202 25.24 -19.06 18.53
N THR A 203 26.40 -18.81 17.90
CA THR A 203 26.84 -17.46 17.48
C THR A 203 26.92 -17.34 15.97
N ILE A 204 26.27 -16.30 15.43
CA ILE A 204 26.37 -15.89 14.02
C ILE A 204 27.57 -14.98 13.85
N TYR A 205 28.38 -15.28 12.84
CA TYR A 205 29.57 -14.51 12.50
C TYR A 205 29.48 -13.85 11.13
N SER A 206 28.70 -14.42 10.21
CA SER A 206 28.52 -13.83 8.88
C SER A 206 27.11 -13.99 8.36
N ILE A 207 26.66 -12.94 7.69
CA ILE A 207 25.40 -12.88 6.96
C ILE A 207 25.72 -12.44 5.54
N THR A 208 25.17 -13.12 4.54
CA THR A 208 25.17 -12.66 3.15
C THR A 208 23.74 -12.40 2.71
N ILE A 209 23.46 -11.20 2.21
CA ILE A 209 22.13 -10.84 1.73
C ILE A 209 21.98 -11.37 0.28
N LEU A 210 21.09 -12.35 0.09
CA LEU A 210 20.75 -12.90 -1.22
C LEU A 210 19.68 -12.09 -1.93
N LYS A 211 18.69 -11.62 -1.16
CA LYS A 211 17.70 -10.65 -1.60
C LYS A 211 17.51 -9.61 -0.52
N GLY A 212 17.63 -8.34 -0.90
CA GLY A 212 17.38 -7.22 0.00
C GLY A 212 15.91 -6.81 0.04
N HIS A 213 15.69 -5.61 0.55
CA HIS A 213 14.41 -4.93 0.59
C HIS A 213 14.52 -3.51 0.06
N GLY A 214 13.40 -2.95 -0.35
CA GLY A 214 13.20 -1.52 -0.57
C GLY A 214 11.98 -1.06 0.23
N THR A 215 11.48 0.12 -0.07
CA THR A 215 10.25 0.64 0.55
C THR A 215 9.23 1.07 -0.49
N VAL A 216 7.95 1.03 -0.13
CA VAL A 216 6.85 1.54 -0.93
C VAL A 216 6.17 2.67 -0.19
N ARG A 217 6.04 3.83 -0.82
CA ARG A 217 5.24 4.95 -0.33
C ARG A 217 4.05 5.19 -1.25
N LEU A 218 2.86 5.29 -0.67
CA LEU A 218 1.63 5.58 -1.41
C LEU A 218 1.36 7.09 -1.41
N VAL A 219 0.90 7.62 -2.54
CA VAL A 219 0.42 8.99 -2.67
C VAL A 219 -0.94 9.00 -3.38
N ASP A 220 -1.71 10.08 -3.21
CA ASP A 220 -3.03 10.27 -3.82
C ASP A 220 -4.05 9.17 -3.42
N ILE A 221 -4.08 8.83 -2.13
CA ILE A 221 -4.86 7.72 -1.56
C ILE A 221 -6.19 8.14 -0.91
N ALA A 222 -6.63 9.40 -1.07
CA ALA A 222 -7.84 9.92 -0.45
C ALA A 222 -9.08 9.06 -0.77
N GLY A 223 -9.14 8.52 -1.99
CA GLY A 223 -10.18 7.59 -2.45
C GLY A 223 -10.27 6.28 -1.67
N PHE A 224 -9.24 5.94 -0.89
CA PHE A 224 -9.14 4.66 -0.20
C PHE A 224 -9.04 4.81 1.32
N SER A 225 -9.48 5.94 1.86
CA SER A 225 -9.47 6.18 3.31
C SER A 225 -10.22 5.07 4.07
N GLY A 226 -9.66 4.64 5.20
CA GLY A 226 -10.17 3.52 6.01
C GLY A 226 -10.00 2.13 5.38
N GLY A 227 -9.43 2.05 4.18
CA GLY A 227 -9.18 0.82 3.44
C GLY A 227 -7.91 0.07 3.83
N ASN A 228 -7.56 -0.93 3.01
CA ASN A 228 -6.35 -1.73 3.14
C ASN A 228 -5.47 -1.60 1.89
N VAL A 229 -4.17 -1.69 2.09
CA VAL A 229 -3.17 -1.88 1.05
C VAL A 229 -2.52 -3.25 1.22
N THR A 230 -2.39 -3.98 0.12
CA THR A 230 -1.72 -5.28 0.03
C THR A 230 -0.63 -5.23 -1.02
N VAL A 231 0.60 -5.62 -0.68
CA VAL A 231 1.72 -5.75 -1.62
C VAL A 231 2.07 -7.23 -1.77
N GLY A 232 1.56 -7.86 -2.84
CA GLY A 232 1.75 -9.28 -3.11
C GLY A 232 1.42 -10.17 -1.90
N TYR A 233 2.39 -10.99 -1.49
CA TYR A 233 2.35 -11.77 -0.25
C TYR A 233 3.25 -11.18 0.85
N GLU A 234 3.85 -10.01 0.60
CA GLU A 234 4.89 -9.43 1.46
C GLU A 234 4.29 -8.60 2.60
N ALA A 235 3.21 -7.86 2.33
CA ALA A 235 2.61 -6.99 3.33
C ALA A 235 1.10 -6.79 3.11
N MET A 236 0.36 -6.67 4.21
CA MET A 236 -1.01 -6.18 4.26
C MET A 236 -1.15 -5.21 5.42
N GLN A 237 -1.51 -3.97 5.14
CA GLN A 237 -1.62 -2.89 6.14
C GLN A 237 -2.87 -2.04 5.89
N LYS A 238 -3.32 -1.31 6.90
CA LYS A 238 -4.36 -0.30 6.72
C LYS A 238 -3.79 0.91 6.00
N VAL A 239 -4.60 1.53 5.14
CA VAL A 239 -4.25 2.78 4.47
C VAL A 239 -4.19 3.91 5.51
N SER A 240 -3.08 4.64 5.53
CA SER A 240 -2.91 5.85 6.33
C SER A 240 -2.04 6.85 5.59
N GLU A 241 -2.10 8.12 5.97
CA GLU A 241 -1.18 9.12 5.47
C GLU A 241 0.27 8.76 5.80
N ASN A 242 1.19 9.07 4.89
CA ASN A 242 2.63 8.83 5.02
C ASN A 242 3.02 7.37 5.31
N LEU A 243 2.17 6.41 4.95
CA LEU A 243 2.48 4.99 5.09
C LEU A 243 3.67 4.61 4.21
N VAL A 244 4.71 4.08 4.85
CA VAL A 244 5.89 3.50 4.18
C VAL A 244 5.97 2.03 4.54
N ILE A 245 5.96 1.18 3.51
CA ILE A 245 5.91 -0.28 3.66
C ILE A 245 7.25 -0.86 3.23
N PRO A 246 8.02 -1.52 4.11
CA PRO A 246 9.20 -2.27 3.69
C PRO A 246 8.77 -3.53 2.94
N VAL A 247 9.39 -3.77 1.78
CA VAL A 247 9.03 -4.89 0.88
C VAL A 247 10.32 -5.48 0.32
N ARG A 248 10.40 -6.81 0.20
CA ARG A 248 11.52 -7.47 -0.49
C ARG A 248 11.70 -6.95 -1.91
N GLU A 249 12.93 -6.89 -2.41
CA GLU A 249 13.18 -6.53 -3.80
C GLU A 249 12.53 -7.53 -4.78
N GLY A 250 12.01 -7.01 -5.90
CA GLY A 250 11.35 -7.79 -6.94
C GLY A 250 10.06 -7.16 -7.47
N ASN A 251 9.34 -7.93 -8.28
CA ASN A 251 8.12 -7.46 -8.93
C ASN A 251 6.88 -7.96 -8.19
N PHE A 252 5.97 -7.05 -7.84
CA PHE A 252 4.78 -7.34 -7.06
C PHE A 252 3.55 -6.63 -7.62
N ASN A 253 2.38 -7.14 -7.27
CA ASN A 253 1.13 -6.40 -7.42
C ASN A 253 0.84 -5.67 -6.11
N ILE A 254 0.59 -4.38 -6.19
CA ILE A 254 0.04 -3.60 -5.09
C ILE A 254 -1.45 -3.37 -5.30
N THR A 255 -2.26 -3.68 -4.30
CA THR A 255 -3.71 -3.49 -4.32
C THR A 255 -4.12 -2.57 -3.20
N VAL A 256 -4.90 -1.53 -3.49
CA VAL A 256 -5.49 -0.63 -2.51
C VAL A 256 -7.01 -0.72 -2.64
N GLU A 257 -7.71 -0.91 -1.52
CA GLU A 257 -9.16 -1.11 -1.52
C GLU A 257 -9.85 -0.61 -0.25
N ASN A 258 -11.08 -0.10 -0.36
CA ASN A 258 -11.89 0.39 0.78
C ASN A 258 -13.33 -0.15 0.79
N GLY A 259 -13.55 -1.38 0.34
CA GLY A 259 -14.87 -2.03 0.28
C GLY A 259 -15.75 -1.54 -0.87
N LYS A 260 -15.68 -0.25 -1.24
CA LYS A 260 -16.35 0.31 -2.42
C LYS A 260 -15.46 0.24 -3.67
N TYR A 261 -14.17 0.54 -3.52
CA TYR A 261 -13.21 0.57 -4.62
C TYR A 261 -12.06 -0.40 -4.37
N SER A 262 -11.49 -0.95 -5.44
CA SER A 262 -10.29 -1.79 -5.41
C SER A 262 -9.48 -1.57 -6.67
N VAL A 263 -8.20 -1.25 -6.51
CA VAL A 263 -7.28 -0.94 -7.62
C VAL A 263 -5.98 -1.69 -7.43
N THR A 264 -5.52 -2.36 -8.49
CA THR A 264 -4.26 -3.08 -8.51
C THR A 264 -3.29 -2.47 -9.53
N LYS A 265 -2.04 -2.23 -9.13
CA LYS A 265 -0.92 -1.83 -10.00
C LYS A 265 0.21 -2.85 -9.89
N ASN A 266 0.99 -3.01 -10.96
CA ASN A 266 2.25 -3.75 -10.89
C ASN A 266 3.37 -2.77 -10.53
N ILE A 267 4.25 -3.17 -9.61
CA ILE A 267 5.36 -2.34 -9.12
C ILE A 267 6.64 -3.17 -9.05
N GLU A 268 7.77 -2.53 -9.32
CA GLU A 268 9.11 -3.06 -9.10
C GLU A 268 9.70 -2.43 -7.84
N ILE A 269 10.14 -3.28 -6.92
CA ILE A 269 10.83 -2.88 -5.70
C ILE A 269 12.31 -3.07 -5.92
N ILE A 270 13.02 -1.94 -5.87
CA ILE A 270 14.47 -1.91 -6.01
C ILE A 270 15.07 -1.86 -4.62
N ARG A 271 16.13 -2.66 -4.42
CA ARG A 271 16.82 -2.75 -3.14
C ARG A 271 17.38 -1.41 -2.69
N ASN A 272 17.18 -1.09 -1.41
CA ASN A 272 17.60 0.15 -0.76
C ASN A 272 17.01 1.43 -1.38
N GLU A 273 15.97 1.33 -2.21
CA GLU A 273 15.29 2.47 -2.84
C GLU A 273 13.84 2.58 -2.38
N GLU A 274 13.28 3.79 -2.51
CA GLU A 274 11.88 4.08 -2.25
C GLU A 274 11.09 4.11 -3.56
N THR A 275 10.11 3.21 -3.69
CA THR A 275 9.15 3.16 -4.79
C THR A 275 7.91 3.99 -4.44
N ILE A 276 7.67 5.09 -5.16
CA ILE A 276 6.47 5.93 -4.99
C ILE A 276 5.36 5.43 -5.91
N VAL A 277 4.18 5.17 -5.36
CA VAL A 277 3.00 4.69 -6.11
C VAL A 277 1.84 5.67 -5.91
N SER A 278 1.51 6.40 -6.96
CA SER A 278 0.35 7.30 -7.00
C SER A 278 -0.93 6.55 -7.32
N PHE A 279 -2.05 6.94 -6.69
CA PHE A 279 -3.40 6.49 -7.00
C PHE A 279 -4.31 7.64 -7.45
N ASP A 280 -3.71 8.69 -8.02
CA ASP A 280 -4.45 9.87 -8.47
C ASP A 280 -5.57 9.50 -9.45
N GLY A 281 -6.73 10.14 -9.26
CA GLY A 281 -7.95 9.87 -10.01
C GLY A 281 -8.57 8.48 -9.79
N LEU A 282 -8.13 7.73 -8.77
CA LEU A 282 -8.63 6.38 -8.47
C LEU A 282 -9.25 6.32 -7.07
N GLY A 283 -10.29 5.48 -6.90
CA GLY A 283 -10.93 5.27 -5.60
C GLY A 283 -11.94 6.34 -5.17
N GLN A 284 -12.20 7.34 -6.00
CA GLN A 284 -13.33 8.25 -5.87
C GLN A 284 -13.80 8.57 -7.28
N MET A 285 -14.90 7.93 -7.72
CA MET A 285 -15.70 8.57 -8.78
C MET A 285 -16.49 9.68 -8.09
N ALA A 286 -16.47 10.89 -8.64
CA ALA A 286 -17.35 11.96 -8.17
C ALA A 286 -18.78 11.42 -8.14
N GLU A 287 -19.52 11.68 -7.06
CA GLU A 287 -20.95 11.35 -7.05
C GLU A 287 -21.60 12.19 -8.15
N GLU A 288 -22.02 11.53 -9.23
CA GLU A 288 -22.81 12.19 -10.26
C GLU A 288 -24.13 12.58 -9.61
N ASN A 289 -24.40 13.89 -9.57
CA ASN A 289 -25.58 14.48 -8.96
C ASN A 289 -26.32 15.29 -10.03
N GLY A 290 -27.66 15.27 -9.97
CA GLY A 290 -28.52 16.13 -10.78
C GLY A 290 -29.17 17.21 -9.92
N MET A 291 -29.37 18.39 -10.49
CA MET A 291 -30.17 19.47 -9.91
C MET A 291 -31.60 19.36 -10.42
N ILE A 292 -32.55 19.09 -9.53
CA ILE A 292 -33.95 18.80 -9.88
C ILE A 292 -34.86 19.95 -9.49
N THR A 293 -35.40 20.67 -10.46
CA THR A 293 -36.42 21.70 -10.22
C THR A 293 -37.79 21.04 -10.09
N PHE A 294 -38.49 21.25 -8.97
CA PHE A 294 -39.88 20.82 -8.83
C PHE A 294 -40.82 22.01 -9.00
N ASP A 295 -41.77 21.88 -9.92
CA ASP A 295 -42.85 22.85 -10.15
C ASP A 295 -44.15 22.20 -9.69
N ILE A 296 -44.54 22.46 -8.44
CA ILE A 296 -45.67 21.80 -7.78
C ILE A 296 -46.83 22.77 -7.63
N ASN A 297 -48.00 22.37 -8.13
CA ASN A 297 -49.22 23.16 -8.09
C ASN A 297 -50.35 22.36 -7.39
N PRO A 298 -51.04 22.92 -6.39
CA PRO A 298 -50.81 24.24 -5.79
C PRO A 298 -49.47 24.34 -5.04
N PHE A 299 -48.90 25.54 -5.05
CA PHE A 299 -47.67 25.84 -4.31
C PHE A 299 -47.90 25.70 -2.79
N GLY A 300 -46.87 25.22 -2.08
CA GLY A 300 -46.92 24.99 -0.64
C GLY A 300 -47.32 23.56 -0.23
N ALA A 301 -47.38 22.62 -1.18
CA ALA A 301 -47.54 21.20 -0.88
C ALA A 301 -46.27 20.64 -0.23
N ASP A 302 -46.40 19.72 0.73
CA ASP A 302 -45.25 19.05 1.32
C ASP A 302 -44.63 18.06 0.31
N LEU A 303 -43.36 18.25 -0.06
CA LEU A 303 -42.57 17.28 -0.83
C LEU A 303 -41.71 16.45 0.11
N PHE A 304 -41.78 15.12 0.00
CA PHE A 304 -40.88 14.19 0.63
C PHE A 304 -40.05 13.47 -0.43
N ILE A 305 -38.73 13.40 -0.22
CA ILE A 305 -37.81 12.61 -1.05
C ILE A 305 -37.13 11.58 -0.15
N ASP A 306 -37.22 10.31 -0.52
CA ASP A 306 -36.76 9.16 0.28
C ASP A 306 -37.28 9.19 1.73
N GLY A 307 -38.52 9.68 1.89
CA GLY A 307 -39.20 9.82 3.18
C GLY A 307 -38.78 11.04 4.02
N MET A 308 -37.91 11.92 3.51
CA MET A 308 -37.50 13.16 4.17
C MET A 308 -38.22 14.37 3.58
N LEU A 309 -38.85 15.19 4.44
CA LEU A 309 -39.46 16.46 4.05
C LEU A 309 -38.39 17.36 3.42
N THR A 310 -38.62 17.80 2.18
CA THR A 310 -37.64 18.49 1.34
C THR A 310 -38.27 19.77 0.78
N LEU A 311 -37.58 20.89 0.97
CA LEU A 311 -37.97 22.16 0.36
C LEU A 311 -37.66 22.14 -1.13
N TYR A 312 -38.55 22.72 -1.93
CA TYR A 312 -38.49 22.60 -3.40
C TYR A 312 -38.68 23.93 -4.14
N ALA A 313 -38.61 25.04 -3.43
CA ALA A 313 -38.61 26.37 -4.02
C ALA A 313 -37.41 26.61 -4.96
N ASN A 314 -36.33 25.84 -4.79
CA ASN A 314 -35.13 25.82 -5.62
C ASN A 314 -34.85 24.40 -6.14
N PRO A 315 -33.97 24.25 -7.15
CA PRO A 315 -33.52 22.94 -7.60
C PRO A 315 -32.91 22.11 -6.46
N VAL A 316 -33.38 20.88 -6.30
CA VAL A 316 -32.92 19.93 -5.29
C VAL A 316 -31.76 19.12 -5.84
N LYS A 317 -30.61 19.13 -5.15
CA LYS A 317 -29.47 18.29 -5.50
C LYS A 317 -29.72 16.84 -5.08
N LEU A 318 -29.81 15.94 -6.05
CA LEU A 318 -30.02 14.52 -5.83
C LEU A 318 -28.91 13.70 -6.50
N ALA A 319 -28.47 12.62 -5.84
CA ALA A 319 -27.55 11.66 -6.43
C ALA A 319 -28.18 10.98 -7.65
N TYR A 320 -27.37 10.54 -8.62
CA TYR A 320 -27.88 9.73 -9.71
C TYR A 320 -28.42 8.40 -9.17
N GLY A 321 -29.66 8.06 -9.55
CA GLY A 321 -30.38 6.94 -8.96
C GLY A 321 -31.90 7.04 -9.09
N GLU A 322 -32.61 6.15 -8.41
CA GLU A 322 -34.06 6.21 -8.24
C GLU A 322 -34.35 6.69 -6.82
N HIS A 323 -35.23 7.68 -6.70
CA HIS A 323 -35.66 8.28 -5.43
C HIS A 323 -37.17 8.12 -5.26
N ASP A 324 -37.61 7.77 -4.06
CA ASP A 324 -39.04 7.79 -3.69
C ASP A 324 -39.49 9.25 -3.53
N ILE A 325 -40.59 9.64 -4.16
CA ILE A 325 -41.16 10.98 -3.99
C ILE A 325 -42.62 10.90 -3.54
N THR A 326 -42.98 11.74 -2.57
CA THR A 326 -44.37 11.92 -2.10
C THR A 326 -44.69 13.39 -2.05
N VAL A 327 -45.81 13.81 -2.63
CA VAL A 327 -46.27 15.20 -2.62
C VAL A 327 -47.68 15.26 -2.09
N SER A 328 -47.90 16.03 -1.03
CA SER A 328 -49.20 16.10 -0.37
C SER A 328 -49.55 17.51 0.08
N LEU A 329 -50.80 17.92 -0.13
CA LEU A 329 -51.37 19.13 0.47
C LEU A 329 -52.79 18.84 0.98
N GLY A 330 -53.13 19.36 2.16
CA GLY A 330 -54.45 19.19 2.74
C GLY A 330 -55.56 19.69 1.81
N GLY A 331 -56.55 18.83 1.52
CA GLY A 331 -57.65 19.14 0.59
C GLY A 331 -57.39 18.73 -0.86
N TYR A 332 -56.18 18.26 -1.19
CA TYR A 332 -55.77 17.80 -2.51
C TYR A 332 -55.43 16.31 -2.50
N THR A 333 -55.42 15.69 -3.69
CA THR A 333 -54.96 14.32 -3.87
C THR A 333 -53.46 14.23 -3.62
N THR A 334 -53.02 13.22 -2.86
CA THR A 334 -51.60 12.94 -2.62
C THR A 334 -51.00 12.17 -3.78
N TYR A 335 -49.82 12.57 -4.22
CA TYR A 335 -49.02 11.85 -5.21
C TYR A 335 -47.92 11.03 -4.51
N GLU A 336 -47.74 9.78 -4.94
CA GLU A 336 -46.63 8.90 -4.53
C GLU A 336 -46.02 8.27 -5.79
N GLY A 337 -44.70 8.32 -5.94
CA GLY A 337 -44.02 7.81 -7.13
C GLY A 337 -42.50 7.74 -6.99
N TYR A 338 -41.84 7.46 -8.12
CA TYR A 338 -40.37 7.36 -8.21
C TYR A 338 -39.82 8.39 -9.19
N LEU A 339 -38.74 9.06 -8.80
CA LEU A 339 -37.96 9.94 -9.67
C LEU A 339 -36.64 9.29 -10.04
N LYS A 340 -36.36 9.15 -11.34
CA LYS A 340 -35.04 8.74 -11.82
C LYS A 340 -34.17 9.96 -12.13
N VAL A 341 -33.03 10.06 -11.45
CA VAL A 341 -32.00 11.09 -11.64
C VAL A 341 -30.84 10.48 -12.41
N ASN A 342 -30.53 11.03 -13.58
CA ASN A 342 -29.52 10.50 -14.49
C ASN A 342 -28.94 11.57 -15.43
N GLU A 343 -29.18 12.84 -15.12
CA GLU A 343 -28.81 14.02 -15.90
C GLU A 343 -28.55 15.20 -14.95
N ASP A 344 -27.68 16.13 -15.37
CA ASP A 344 -27.18 17.22 -14.52
C ASP A 344 -28.30 18.20 -14.09
N LYS A 345 -29.33 18.37 -14.91
CA LYS A 345 -30.50 19.24 -14.64
C LYS A 345 -31.78 18.55 -15.13
N LYS A 346 -32.84 18.57 -14.33
CA LYS A 346 -34.15 18.01 -14.70
C LYS A 346 -35.27 18.81 -14.04
N THR A 347 -36.40 18.99 -14.74
CA THR A 347 -37.58 19.64 -14.16
C THR A 347 -38.72 18.64 -14.03
N VAL A 348 -39.35 18.61 -12.87
CA VAL A 348 -40.48 17.74 -12.55
C VAL A 348 -41.68 18.62 -12.22
N LYS A 349 -42.72 18.57 -13.05
CA LYS A 349 -43.99 19.27 -12.80
C LYS A 349 -44.99 18.32 -12.16
N ILE A 350 -45.65 18.75 -11.09
CA ILE A 350 -46.63 17.95 -10.34
C ILE A 350 -47.87 18.80 -10.09
N ASP A 351 -48.98 18.42 -10.70
CA ASP A 351 -50.28 19.05 -10.50
C ASP A 351 -51.16 18.16 -9.62
N LEU A 352 -51.51 18.64 -8.42
CA LEU A 352 -52.40 17.97 -7.49
C LEU A 352 -53.85 18.49 -7.68
N PRO A 353 -54.81 17.66 -8.11
CA PRO A 353 -56.21 18.05 -8.16
C PRO A 353 -56.82 18.09 -6.76
N GLU A 354 -57.88 18.87 -6.58
CA GLU A 354 -58.68 18.86 -5.35
C GLU A 354 -59.20 17.45 -5.07
N ALA A 355 -59.19 17.02 -3.80
CA ALA A 355 -59.62 15.66 -3.41
C ALA A 355 -61.12 15.38 -3.67
N THR A 356 -61.90 16.41 -3.95
CA THR A 356 -63.31 16.33 -4.35
C THR A 356 -63.49 16.09 -5.85
N SER A 357 -62.45 16.33 -6.65
CA SER A 357 -62.35 15.96 -8.06
C SER A 357 -62.07 14.45 -8.16
N SER A 358 -62.62 13.80 -9.19
CA SER A 358 -62.30 12.40 -9.49
C SER A 358 -61.04 12.25 -10.37
N GLU A 359 -60.18 13.27 -10.38
CA GLU A 359 -58.96 13.33 -11.18
C GLU A 359 -57.76 12.82 -10.37
N GLU A 360 -56.82 12.19 -11.06
CA GLU A 360 -55.54 11.75 -10.48
C GLU A 360 -54.49 12.86 -10.63
N ALA A 361 -53.46 12.85 -9.78
CA ALA A 361 -52.36 13.79 -9.89
C ALA A 361 -51.62 13.58 -11.22
N ASP A 362 -51.33 14.68 -11.93
CA ASP A 362 -50.59 14.63 -13.19
C ASP A 362 -49.12 14.97 -12.94
N VAL A 363 -48.22 14.20 -13.55
CA VAL A 363 -46.77 14.39 -13.42
C VAL A 363 -46.14 14.42 -14.78
N THR A 364 -45.52 15.56 -15.11
CA THR A 364 -44.79 15.75 -16.35
C THR A 364 -43.30 15.95 -16.03
N ILE A 365 -42.46 15.07 -16.57
CA ILE A 365 -41.00 15.21 -16.51
C ILE A 365 -40.55 15.93 -17.77
N ILE A 366 -39.88 17.07 -17.59
CA ILE A 366 -39.34 17.89 -18.67
C ILE A 366 -37.82 17.85 -18.56
N ASP A 367 -37.17 17.23 -19.54
CA ASP A 367 -35.72 17.35 -19.70
C ASP A 367 -35.42 18.80 -20.09
N SER A 368 -34.84 19.56 -19.15
CA SER A 368 -34.74 21.02 -19.30
C SER A 368 -33.39 21.44 -19.87
N VAL A 369 -33.50 22.21 -20.95
CA VAL A 369 -32.48 23.06 -21.56
C VAL A 369 -32.16 24.21 -20.60
N THR A 370 -30.87 24.52 -20.48
CA THR A 370 -30.26 25.54 -19.62
C THR A 370 -30.89 26.92 -19.75
N GLU A 371 -31.49 27.44 -18.67
CA GLU A 371 -31.51 28.87 -18.38
C GLU A 371 -30.61 29.11 -17.16
N ASP A 372 -29.57 29.93 -17.35
CA ASP A 372 -28.60 30.31 -16.33
C ASP A 372 -29.18 31.46 -15.48
N ILE A 373 -29.35 31.19 -14.18
CA ILE A 373 -29.63 32.23 -13.19
C ILE A 373 -28.34 33.04 -13.03
N SER A 374 -28.40 34.33 -13.35
CA SER A 374 -27.24 35.22 -13.38
C SER A 374 -26.97 35.78 -11.99
N THR A 375 -25.70 35.73 -11.55
CA THR A 375 -25.23 36.36 -10.31
C THR A 375 -25.39 37.89 -10.37
N PRO A 376 -25.88 38.56 -9.30
CA PRO A 376 -26.05 40.01 -9.25
C PRO A 376 -24.74 40.78 -9.50
N THR A 377 -24.80 41.81 -10.34
CA THR A 377 -23.60 42.54 -10.81
C THR A 377 -22.87 43.38 -9.74
N TRP A 378 -23.45 43.52 -8.54
CA TRP A 378 -22.92 44.34 -7.45
C TRP A 378 -22.32 43.52 -6.29
N ALA A 379 -22.47 42.18 -6.30
CA ALA A 379 -21.90 41.32 -5.28
C ALA A 379 -20.42 41.00 -5.60
N ASN A 380 -19.54 41.07 -4.60
CA ASN A 380 -18.19 40.50 -4.75
C ASN A 380 -18.27 39.01 -4.50
N ASP A 381 -17.46 38.22 -5.21
CA ASP A 381 -17.40 36.77 -5.05
C ASP A 381 -17.05 36.34 -3.61
N ASP A 382 -16.23 37.12 -2.92
CA ASP A 382 -15.86 36.89 -1.51
C ASP A 382 -17.03 37.07 -0.52
N ASP A 383 -18.10 37.78 -0.92
CA ASP A 383 -19.30 37.99 -0.11
C ASP A 383 -20.40 36.95 -0.44
N ILE A 384 -20.17 36.09 -1.44
CA ILE A 384 -21.12 35.05 -1.87
C ILE A 384 -20.78 33.75 -1.15
N ASP A 385 -21.73 33.28 -0.37
CA ASP A 385 -21.72 31.95 0.21
C ASP A 385 -22.37 30.99 -0.79
N HIS A 386 -21.51 30.38 -1.63
CA HIS A 386 -21.93 29.45 -2.71
C HIS A 386 -22.59 28.16 -2.20
N ASP A 387 -22.51 27.88 -0.90
CA ASP A 387 -23.07 26.68 -0.28
C ASP A 387 -24.40 26.94 0.45
N HIS A 388 -24.81 28.22 0.63
CA HIS A 388 -26.02 28.60 1.36
C HIS A 388 -26.88 29.62 0.61
N PHE A 389 -28.16 29.74 0.98
CA PHE A 389 -29.14 30.55 0.26
C PHE A 389 -29.87 31.54 1.19
N ILE A 390 -30.37 32.63 0.60
CA ILE A 390 -31.38 33.51 1.20
C ILE A 390 -32.75 33.08 0.67
N TYR A 391 -33.65 32.70 1.55
CA TYR A 391 -35.05 32.38 1.25
C TYR A 391 -35.95 33.54 1.66
N VAL A 392 -36.73 34.05 0.71
CA VAL A 392 -37.71 35.10 0.93
C VAL A 392 -39.09 34.49 0.79
N GLU A 393 -39.75 34.22 1.92
CA GLU A 393 -41.00 33.44 2.00
C GLU A 393 -42.25 34.32 1.91
N ASN A 394 -42.23 35.49 2.54
CA ASN A 394 -43.33 36.45 2.55
C ASN A 394 -42.82 37.88 2.34
N PRO A 395 -43.57 38.74 1.62
CA PRO A 395 -44.95 38.59 1.16
C PRO A 395 -45.11 37.72 -0.09
N MET A 396 -46.16 36.90 -0.18
CA MET A 396 -46.42 36.07 -1.37
C MET A 396 -46.77 36.93 -2.60
N ASP A 397 -46.35 36.46 -3.77
CA ASP A 397 -46.53 37.10 -5.08
C ASP A 397 -45.97 38.53 -5.19
N ALA A 398 -45.02 38.89 -4.32
CA ALA A 398 -44.35 40.18 -4.38
C ALA A 398 -43.06 40.07 -5.20
N SER A 399 -42.81 41.03 -6.09
CA SER A 399 -41.49 41.21 -6.69
C SER A 399 -40.50 41.60 -5.61
N VAL A 400 -39.42 40.81 -5.47
CA VAL A 400 -38.34 40.99 -4.52
C VAL A 400 -37.16 41.64 -5.21
N TYR A 401 -36.69 42.75 -4.64
CA TYR A 401 -35.46 43.41 -5.04
C TYR A 401 -34.47 43.42 -3.89
N MET A 402 -33.20 43.10 -4.16
CA MET A 402 -32.10 43.24 -3.20
C MET A 402 -31.14 44.30 -3.70
N ASN A 403 -30.94 45.36 -2.91
CA ASN A 403 -30.13 46.53 -3.28
C ASN A 403 -30.54 47.18 -4.63
N GLY A 404 -31.81 47.04 -5.00
CA GLY A 404 -32.37 47.58 -6.25
C GLY A 404 -32.27 46.65 -7.46
N GLU A 405 -31.63 45.48 -7.34
CA GLU A 405 -31.63 44.44 -8.38
C GLU A 405 -32.79 43.47 -8.17
N PHE A 406 -33.47 43.10 -9.25
CA PHE A 406 -34.60 42.18 -9.21
C PHE A 406 -34.13 40.75 -8.98
N MET A 407 -34.55 40.15 -7.89
CA MET A 407 -34.17 38.78 -7.51
C MET A 407 -35.21 37.75 -7.96
N GLY A 408 -36.46 38.18 -8.17
CA GLY A 408 -37.58 37.38 -8.66
C GLY A 408 -38.86 37.66 -7.87
N THR A 409 -39.80 36.72 -7.85
CA THR A 409 -41.11 36.90 -7.18
C THR A 409 -41.19 35.95 -5.98
N SER A 410 -41.43 36.47 -4.77
CA SER A 410 -41.53 35.65 -3.56
C SER A 410 -42.81 34.80 -3.55
N PRO A 411 -42.75 33.54 -3.07
CA PRO A 411 -41.60 32.90 -2.42
C PRO A 411 -40.44 32.59 -3.37
N ILE A 412 -39.21 32.95 -2.98
CA ILE A 412 -38.02 32.77 -3.81
C ILE A 412 -36.77 32.51 -2.98
N GLY A 413 -35.82 31.74 -3.53
CA GLY A 413 -34.48 31.63 -2.99
C GLY A 413 -33.41 32.06 -3.99
N PHE A 414 -32.30 32.60 -3.50
CA PHE A 414 -31.13 32.93 -4.31
C PHE A 414 -29.86 32.81 -3.46
N GLU A 415 -28.69 32.72 -4.11
CA GLU A 415 -27.39 32.57 -3.44
C GLU A 415 -27.23 33.59 -2.31
N LYS A 416 -26.72 33.12 -1.17
CA LYS A 416 -26.58 33.97 0.00
C LYS A 416 -25.45 34.96 -0.23
N ILE A 417 -25.82 36.23 -0.21
CA ILE A 417 -24.87 37.35 -0.24
C ILE A 417 -24.80 37.87 1.20
N ILE A 418 -23.62 37.72 1.80
CA ILE A 418 -23.33 38.13 3.17
C ILE A 418 -23.22 39.65 3.22
N GLY A 419 -23.78 40.24 4.28
CA GLY A 419 -23.69 41.68 4.51
C GLY A 419 -25.04 42.34 4.77
N SER A 420 -25.02 43.67 4.79
CA SER A 420 -26.22 44.49 5.03
C SER A 420 -26.87 44.85 3.70
N HIS A 421 -28.10 44.37 3.48
CA HIS A 421 -28.81 44.54 2.21
C HIS A 421 -30.18 45.18 2.40
N VAL A 422 -30.59 46.00 1.43
CA VAL A 422 -31.93 46.59 1.36
C VAL A 422 -32.81 45.70 0.51
N PHE A 423 -33.77 45.03 1.13
CA PHE A 423 -34.82 44.27 0.46
C PHE A 423 -36.02 45.18 0.18
N THR A 424 -36.54 45.16 -1.04
CA THR A 424 -37.74 45.91 -1.42
C THR A 424 -38.77 44.97 -2.04
N PHE A 425 -40.01 45.10 -1.58
CA PHE A 425 -41.13 44.25 -1.96
C PHE A 425 -42.19 45.08 -2.70
N ILE A 426 -42.58 44.63 -3.89
CA ILE A 426 -43.53 45.34 -4.76
C ILE A 426 -44.60 44.37 -5.24
N ARG A 427 -45.88 44.71 -5.07
CA ARG A 427 -47.01 43.98 -5.65
C ARG A 427 -48.04 44.98 -6.18
N ASP A 428 -48.61 44.72 -7.35
CA ASP A 428 -49.55 45.64 -7.99
C ASP A 428 -50.80 45.86 -7.11
N GLY A 429 -51.16 47.13 -6.88
CA GLY A 429 -52.24 47.52 -5.97
C GLY A 429 -51.90 47.50 -4.47
N TYR A 430 -50.61 47.37 -4.10
CA TYR A 430 -50.14 47.40 -2.71
C TYR A 430 -49.01 48.41 -2.50
N GLU A 431 -48.90 48.93 -1.28
CA GLU A 431 -47.80 49.81 -0.87
C GLU A 431 -46.45 49.09 -1.01
N THR A 432 -45.45 49.80 -1.56
CA THR A 432 -44.06 49.32 -1.62
C THR A 432 -43.40 49.44 -0.25
N ILE A 433 -42.78 48.36 0.22
CA ILE A 433 -42.10 48.32 1.53
C ILE A 433 -40.65 47.88 1.35
N SER A 434 -39.74 48.51 2.09
CA SER A 434 -38.32 48.13 2.13
C SER A 434 -37.82 47.86 3.55
N TYR A 435 -36.92 46.90 3.69
CA TYR A 435 -36.26 46.52 4.94
C TYR A 435 -34.74 46.48 4.74
N THR A 436 -33.99 46.95 5.74
CA THR A 436 -32.55 46.66 5.82
C THR A 436 -32.35 45.41 6.66
N ILE A 437 -31.70 44.40 6.09
CA ILE A 437 -31.50 43.09 6.70
C ILE A 437 -30.01 42.80 6.68
N ASP A 438 -29.46 42.45 7.85
CA ASP A 438 -28.08 41.99 7.98
C ASP A 438 -28.07 40.46 7.83
N ILE A 439 -27.35 39.99 6.80
CA ILE A 439 -27.16 38.58 6.48
C ILE A 439 -25.82 38.16 7.08
N GLU A 440 -25.86 37.30 8.10
CA GLU A 440 -24.67 36.84 8.83
C GLU A 440 -23.92 35.75 8.07
N ASP A 441 -22.59 35.72 8.20
CA ASP A 441 -21.74 34.58 7.82
C ASP A 441 -21.74 33.54 8.94
N ASP A 442 -22.84 32.79 9.03
CA ASP A 442 -23.10 31.80 10.06
C ASP A 442 -23.02 30.36 9.55
N ASN A 443 -22.60 30.17 8.28
CA ASN A 443 -22.57 28.88 7.59
C ASN A 443 -23.93 28.15 7.67
N MET A 444 -25.02 28.92 7.60
CA MET A 444 -26.40 28.45 7.53
C MET A 444 -27.19 29.26 6.50
N ASP A 445 -28.30 28.71 6.03
CA ASP A 445 -29.25 29.44 5.19
C ASP A 445 -29.93 30.58 5.95
N THR A 446 -30.27 31.66 5.24
CA THR A 446 -31.01 32.79 5.82
C THR A 446 -32.46 32.77 5.37
N TYR A 447 -33.39 32.88 6.33
CA TYR A 447 -34.83 32.86 6.07
C TYR A 447 -35.44 34.22 6.39
N ILE A 448 -36.09 34.82 5.40
CA ILE A 448 -36.72 36.14 5.45
C ILE A 448 -38.22 35.97 5.24
N SER A 449 -39.00 36.23 6.28
CA SER A 449 -40.45 36.29 6.19
C SER A 449 -40.94 37.61 6.78
N MET A 450 -41.41 38.50 5.91
CA MET A 450 -41.95 39.80 6.30
C MET A 450 -43.49 39.78 6.35
N PRO A 451 -44.13 40.73 7.07
CA PRO A 451 -45.58 40.90 7.00
C PRO A 451 -46.08 41.08 5.56
N ASP A 452 -47.33 40.68 5.30
CA ASP A 452 -47.94 40.90 3.98
C ASP A 452 -48.08 42.39 3.64
N LEU A 453 -48.08 42.72 2.35
CA LEU A 453 -48.19 44.10 1.88
C LEU A 453 -49.58 44.68 2.13
N ILE A 454 -49.64 45.98 2.38
CA ILE A 454 -50.89 46.70 2.65
C ILE A 454 -51.47 47.21 1.32
N PRO A 455 -52.75 46.97 1.00
CA PRO A 455 -53.37 47.51 -0.21
C PRO A 455 -53.35 49.05 -0.23
N GLU A 456 -53.15 49.65 -1.41
CA GLU A 456 -53.20 51.12 -1.61
C GLU A 456 -54.60 51.73 -1.45
#